data_AF-A0A7C1H8B2-F1
#
_entry.id   AF-A0A7C1H8B2-F1
#
_cell.length_a   1.000
_cell.length_b   1.000
_cell.length_c   1.000
_cell.angle_alpha   90.00
_cell.angle_beta   90.00
_cell.angle_gamma   90.00
#
_symmetry.space_group_name_H-M   'P 1'
#
loop_
_entity.id
_entity.type
_entity.pdbx_description
1 polymer ?
#
loop_
_entity_poly.entity_id
_entity_poly.type
_entity_poly.pdbx_seq_one_letter_code
_entity_poly.pdbx_strand_id
1 'polypeptide(L)'
;MEKRYLLLKCGSGSKPLPIDCFTASDMSEAQEAVKWLEHHHPERQELHLEPGEFFELLVEEHCPPEKWEDALAELELNRRKKSS
;
A
#
# COMPACT_ATOMS: atom_id res chain seq x y z
N MET A 1 0.58 -18.28 -9.72
CA MET A 1 -0.55 -17.39 -10.09
C MET A 1 -0.24 -16.05 -9.48
N GLU A 2 -0.39 -14.98 -10.23
CA GLU A 2 -0.18 -13.62 -9.75
C GLU A 2 -1.34 -13.24 -8.81
N LYS A 3 -0.99 -12.65 -7.67
CA LYS A 3 -1.94 -12.17 -6.66
C LYS A 3 -1.84 -10.66 -6.57
N ARG A 4 -2.93 -10.03 -6.18
CA ARG A 4 -2.95 -8.58 -5.95
C ARG A 4 -2.61 -8.28 -4.50
N TYR A 5 -1.69 -7.35 -4.34
CA TYR A 5 -1.24 -6.83 -3.08
C TYR A 5 -1.54 -5.34 -3.02
N LEU A 6 -1.94 -4.91 -1.83
CA LEU A 6 -2.20 -3.53 -1.53
C LEU A 6 -1.26 -3.10 -0.42
N LEU A 7 -0.50 -2.05 -0.70
CA LEU A 7 0.45 -1.47 0.23
C LEU A 7 -0.27 -0.42 1.07
N LEU A 8 -0.39 -0.72 2.35
CA LEU A 8 -0.94 0.17 3.36
C LEU A 8 0.20 0.73 4.21
N LYS A 9 0.10 2.00 4.57
CA LYS A 9 0.90 2.60 5.63
C LYS A 9 0.05 2.67 6.89
N CYS A 10 0.45 1.91 7.91
CA CYS A 10 -0.17 1.91 9.23
C CYS A 10 0.70 2.71 10.20
N GLY A 11 0.07 3.55 11.01
CA GLY A 11 0.74 4.34 12.04
C GLY A 11 0.02 4.23 13.37
N SER A 12 0.74 4.45 14.46
CA SER A 12 0.18 4.37 15.82
C SER A 12 -0.91 5.44 16.03
N GLY A 13 -2.17 5.06 15.81
CA GLY A 13 -3.36 5.89 16.03
C GLY A 13 -4.05 6.46 14.78
N SER A 14 -3.55 6.20 13.58
CA SER A 14 -4.13 6.69 12.32
C SER A 14 -4.80 5.57 11.52
N LYS A 15 -5.83 5.91 10.73
CA LYS A 15 -6.44 4.96 9.79
C LYS A 15 -5.36 4.46 8.80
N PRO A 16 -5.30 3.15 8.47
CA PRO A 16 -4.42 2.63 7.44
C PRO A 16 -4.58 3.44 6.16
N LEU A 17 -3.47 3.98 5.65
CA LEU A 17 -3.49 4.79 4.44
C LEU A 17 -3.02 3.95 3.26
N PRO A 18 -3.88 3.70 2.26
CA PRO A 18 -3.47 2.97 1.08
C PRO A 18 -2.55 3.83 0.19
N ILE A 19 -1.39 3.27 -0.10
CA ILE A 19 -0.26 3.91 -0.77
C ILE A 19 -0.20 3.51 -2.23
N ASP A 20 -0.29 2.20 -2.49
CA ASP A 20 -0.19 1.65 -3.83
C ASP A 20 -0.84 0.25 -3.91
N CYS A 21 -1.11 -0.20 -5.13
CA CYS A 21 -1.63 -1.54 -5.39
C CYS A 21 -0.90 -2.13 -6.59
N PHE A 22 -0.37 -3.33 -6.43
CA PHE A 22 0.43 -4.02 -7.44
C PHE A 22 0.19 -5.52 -7.40
N THR A 23 0.55 -6.20 -8.49
CA THR A 23 0.50 -7.65 -8.58
C THR A 23 1.86 -8.25 -8.32
N ALA A 24 1.90 -9.33 -7.55
CA ALA A 24 3.10 -10.11 -7.32
C ALA A 24 2.77 -11.61 -7.30
N SER A 25 3.74 -12.44 -7.62
CA SER A 25 3.63 -13.89 -7.62
C SER A 25 3.45 -14.45 -6.21
N ASP A 26 4.16 -13.84 -5.25
CA ASP A 26 4.21 -14.25 -3.85
C ASP A 26 4.63 -13.11 -2.92
N MET A 27 4.54 -13.36 -1.61
CA MET A 27 4.82 -12.35 -0.59
C MET A 27 6.26 -11.82 -0.65
N SER A 28 7.22 -12.66 -1.05
CA SER A 28 8.62 -12.26 -1.20
C SER A 28 8.77 -11.20 -2.29
N GLU A 29 8.22 -11.46 -3.48
CA GLU A 29 8.21 -10.48 -4.58
C GLU A 29 7.45 -9.21 -4.19
N ALA A 30 6.34 -9.34 -3.46
CA ALA A 30 5.61 -8.17 -2.97
C ALA A 30 6.45 -7.30 -2.01
N GLN A 31 7.23 -7.91 -1.11
CA GLN A 31 8.15 -7.18 -0.24
C GLN A 31 9.31 -6.54 -1.00
N GLU A 32 9.83 -7.20 -2.03
CA GLU A 32 10.85 -6.62 -2.90
C GLU A 32 10.31 -5.41 -3.66
N ALA A 33 9.06 -5.46 -4.14
CA ALA A 33 8.39 -4.34 -4.76
C ALA A 33 8.26 -3.14 -3.81
N VAL A 34 7.92 -3.35 -2.53
CA VAL A 34 7.89 -2.28 -1.53
C VAL A 34 9.27 -1.64 -1.35
N LYS A 35 10.31 -2.45 -1.16
CA LYS A 35 11.68 -1.94 -1.03
C LYS A 35 12.13 -1.17 -2.27
N TRP A 36 11.76 -1.67 -3.45
CA TRP A 36 12.04 -1.00 -4.71
C TRP A 36 11.34 0.36 -4.77
N LEU A 37 10.05 0.42 -4.40
CA LEU A 37 9.28 1.67 -4.33
C LEU A 37 9.93 2.68 -3.37
N GLU A 38 10.27 2.27 -2.15
CA GLU A 38 10.95 3.12 -1.17
C GLU A 38 12.27 3.68 -1.71
N HIS A 39 13.04 2.86 -2.44
CA HIS A 39 14.34 3.26 -2.97
C HIS A 39 14.24 4.14 -4.23
N HIS A 40 13.34 3.81 -5.15
CA HIS A 40 13.20 4.49 -6.44
C HIS A 40 12.33 5.75 -6.39
N HIS A 41 11.44 5.85 -5.39
CA HIS A 41 10.55 6.99 -5.22
C HIS A 41 10.74 7.69 -3.87
N PRO A 42 11.96 8.17 -3.55
CA PRO A 42 12.22 8.88 -2.30
C PRO A 42 11.46 10.22 -2.21
N GLU A 43 10.97 10.74 -3.34
CA GLU A 43 10.11 11.92 -3.39
C GLU A 43 8.71 11.70 -2.81
N ARG A 44 8.26 10.44 -2.71
CA ARG A 44 6.95 10.08 -2.20
C ARG A 44 7.02 10.03 -0.67
N GLN A 45 6.62 11.11 -0.01
CA GLN A 45 6.57 11.20 1.46
C GLN A 45 5.71 10.10 2.11
N GLU A 46 4.73 9.57 1.39
CA GLU A 46 3.91 8.43 1.81
C GLU A 46 4.71 7.12 1.94
N LEU A 47 5.85 6.99 1.25
CA LEU A 47 6.78 5.87 1.36
C LEU A 47 7.82 6.09 2.47
N HIS A 48 7.76 7.22 3.19
CA HIS A 48 8.60 7.46 4.35
C HIS A 48 7.86 7.04 5.62
N LEU A 49 8.44 6.14 6.41
CA LEU A 49 7.90 5.73 7.71
C LEU A 49 8.46 6.62 8.82
N GLU A 50 7.59 7.30 9.56
CA GLU A 50 7.92 7.96 10.80
C GLU A 50 8.02 6.94 11.96
N PRO A 51 8.63 7.31 13.11
CA PRO A 51 8.74 6.42 14.25
C PRO A 51 7.36 5.92 14.73
N GLY A 52 7.15 4.60 14.64
CA GLY A 52 5.87 3.97 14.99
C GLY A 52 4.94 3.74 13.80
N GLU A 53 5.40 4.03 12.59
CA GLU A 53 4.74 3.65 11.34
C GLU A 53 5.39 2.40 10.72
N PHE A 54 4.58 1.61 10.02
CA PHE A 54 5.02 0.42 9.30
C PHE A 54 4.21 0.23 8.02
N PHE A 55 4.81 -0.45 7.05
CA PHE A 55 4.09 -0.92 5.87
C PHE A 55 3.40 -2.24 6.15
N GLU A 56 2.13 -2.31 5.80
CA GLU A 56 1.33 -3.53 5.82
C GLU A 56 0.97 -3.92 4.39
N LEU A 57 1.29 -5.16 4.03
CA LEU A 57 0.94 -5.72 2.74
C LEU A 57 -0.31 -6.57 2.90
N LEU A 58 -1.36 -6.16 2.22
CA LEU A 58 -2.65 -6.82 2.28
C LEU A 58 -2.88 -7.55 0.95
N VAL A 59 -3.19 -8.85 1.01
CA VAL A 59 -3.42 -9.68 -0.17
C VAL A 59 -4.91 -9.85 -0.41
N GLU A 60 -5.35 -9.68 -1.66
CA GLU A 60 -6.77 -9.73 -2.06
C GLU A 60 -7.45 -11.01 -1.56
N GLU A 61 -6.79 -12.16 -1.67
CA GLU A 61 -7.35 -13.47 -1.27
C GLU A 61 -7.59 -13.63 0.24
N HIS A 62 -6.87 -12.89 1.08
CA HIS A 62 -7.05 -12.94 2.53
C HIS A 62 -7.87 -11.75 3.06
N CYS A 63 -8.34 -10.87 2.17
CA CYS A 63 -9.17 -9.74 2.51
C CYS A 63 -10.64 -10.00 2.22
N PRO A 64 -11.58 -9.57 3.08
CA PRO A 64 -12.96 -9.44 2.66
C PRO A 64 -13.06 -8.41 1.51
N PRO A 65 -13.86 -8.70 0.46
CA PRO A 65 -13.96 -7.84 -0.72
C PRO A 65 -14.37 -6.41 -0.36
N GLU A 66 -15.27 -6.23 0.61
CA GLU A 66 -15.69 -4.90 1.08
C GLU A 66 -14.53 -4.04 1.61
N LYS A 67 -13.58 -4.65 2.33
CA LYS A 67 -12.41 -3.93 2.85
C LYS A 67 -11.39 -3.64 1.75
N TRP A 68 -11.26 -4.55 0.80
CA TRP A 68 -10.40 -4.36 -0.36
C TRP A 68 -10.89 -3.21 -1.24
N GLU A 69 -12.20 -3.17 -1.52
CA GLU A 69 -12.84 -2.10 -2.29
C GLU A 69 -12.76 -0.75 -1.57
N ASP A 70 -12.96 -0.70 -0.24
CA ASP A 70 -12.79 0.54 0.55
C ASP A 70 -11.35 1.08 0.44
N ALA A 71 -10.35 0.20 0.58
CA ALA A 71 -8.95 0.58 0.47
C ALA A 71 -8.57 1.05 -0.95
N LEU A 72 -9.11 0.42 -1.99
CA LEU A 72 -8.90 0.87 -3.38
C LEU A 72 -9.58 2.22 -3.65
N ALA A 73 -10.80 2.41 -3.15
CA ALA A 73 -11.50 3.68 -3.29
C ALA A 73 -10.74 4.82 -2.59
N GLU A 74 -10.19 4.57 -1.40
CA GLU A 74 -9.32 5.52 -0.70
C GLU A 74 -8.02 5.78 -1.46
N LEU A 75 -7.40 4.75 -2.05
CA LEU A 75 -6.20 4.89 -2.87
C LEU A 75 -6.46 5.81 -4.06
N GLU A 76 -7.53 5.57 -4.82
CA GLU A 76 -7.91 6.40 -5.95
C GLU A 76 -8.21 7.85 -5.54
N LEU A 77 -8.91 8.03 -4.41
CA LEU A 77 -9.22 9.33 -3.87
C LEU A 77 -7.95 10.11 -3.50
N ASN A 78 -6.96 9.44 -2.89
CA ASN A 78 -5.66 10.03 -2.58
C ASN A 78 -4.88 10.40 -3.85
N ARG A 79 -4.89 9.55 -4.89
CA ARG A 79 -4.23 9.84 -6.16
C ARG A 79 -4.83 11.06 -6.85
N ARG A 80 -6.16 11.22 -6.80
CA ARG A 80 -6.86 12.39 -7.34
C ARG A 80 -6.51 13.67 -6.58
N LYS A 81 -6.49 13.63 -5.24
CA LYS A 81 -6.13 14.79 -4.41
C LYS A 81 -4.70 15.29 -4.65
N LYS A 82 -3.76 14.40 -4.99
CA LYS A 82 -2.37 14.75 -5.31
C LYS A 82 -2.19 15.32 -6.73
N SER A 83 -3.21 15.21 -7.58
CA SER A 83 -3.17 15.68 -8.97
C SER A 83 -3.83 17.06 -9.16
N SER A 84 -4.30 17.71 -8.09
CA SER A 84 -4.94 19.04 -8.10
C SER A 84 -4.05 20.13 -7.53
#